data_AF-A0A292SKT8-F1
#
_entry.id   AF-A0A292SKT8-F1
#
_cell.length_a   1.000
_cell.length_b   1.000
_cell.length_c   1.000
_cell.angle_alpha   90.00
_cell.angle_beta   90.00
_cell.angle_gamma   90.00
#
_symmetry.space_group_name_H-M   'P 1'
#
loop_
_entity.id
_entity.type
_entity.pdbx_description
1 polymer ?
#
loop_
_entity_poly.entity_id
_entity_poly.type
_entity_poly.pdbx_seq_one_letter_code
_entity_poly.pdbx_strand_id
1 'polypeptide(L)'
;MVLSNDFNGKDLSEFKSVIAKVTPDLDKFRNNISSEIVNVECKSSGWHFTDALYLNGEEVKVSDKNLPIFTYIAKVTKKITGMPDKSFVVNEDYKDFIANESLVYGVRLTDSIPQSVSRLNLFNQFFQKDNVKNSAKQINDFIQNIMNKYFEVV
;
A
#
# COMPACT_ATOMS: atom_id res chain seq x y z
N MET A 1 -1.24 -1.48 3.94
CA MET A 1 -2.29 -0.64 4.55
C MET A 1 -3.46 -1.52 4.94
N VAL A 2 -4.13 -1.23 6.06
CA VAL A 2 -5.41 -1.85 6.43
C VAL A 2 -6.50 -0.81 6.16
N LEU A 3 -7.45 -1.14 5.29
CA LEU A 3 -8.53 -0.24 4.89
C LEU A 3 -9.78 -0.52 5.72
N SER A 4 -10.36 0.52 6.28
CA SER A 4 -11.58 0.45 7.10
C SER A 4 -12.70 1.28 6.50
N ASN A 5 -13.93 0.96 6.92
CA ASN A 5 -15.04 1.89 6.91
C ASN A 5 -15.29 2.29 8.36
N ASP A 6 -14.87 3.50 8.73
CA ASP A 6 -14.99 4.01 10.08
C ASP A 6 -15.53 5.45 10.08
N PHE A 7 -15.59 6.06 11.27
CA PHE A 7 -16.04 7.44 11.41
C PHE A 7 -15.17 8.44 10.61
N ASN A 8 -13.91 8.10 10.34
CA ASN A 8 -12.94 8.95 9.65
C ASN A 8 -12.88 8.70 8.13
N GLY A 9 -13.68 7.76 7.59
CA GLY A 9 -13.76 7.54 6.16
C GLY A 9 -14.33 6.19 5.73
N LYS A 10 -14.54 6.04 4.43
CA LYS A 10 -15.03 4.82 3.78
C LYS A 10 -13.97 4.23 2.84
N ASP A 11 -12.72 4.22 3.29
CA ASP A 11 -11.55 3.90 2.46
C ASP A 11 -11.71 2.47 1.88
N LEU A 12 -12.21 1.51 2.65
CA LEU A 12 -12.48 0.15 2.16
C LEU A 12 -13.56 0.10 1.05
N SER A 13 -14.71 0.74 1.27
CA SER A 13 -15.79 0.76 0.28
C SER A 13 -15.41 1.51 -0.99
N GLU A 14 -14.63 2.59 -0.85
CA GLU A 14 -14.13 3.33 -2.00
C GLU A 14 -13.12 2.51 -2.80
N PHE A 15 -12.18 1.84 -2.14
CA PHE A 15 -11.23 0.94 -2.82
C PHE A 15 -11.97 -0.13 -3.63
N LYS A 16 -12.95 -0.81 -3.02
CA LYS A 16 -13.79 -1.81 -3.72
C LYS A 16 -14.49 -1.21 -4.95
N SER A 17 -15.01 0.02 -4.82
CA SER A 17 -15.65 0.74 -5.92
C SER A 17 -14.67 1.12 -7.03
N VAL A 18 -13.42 1.44 -6.69
CA VAL A 18 -12.35 1.70 -7.66
C VAL A 18 -11.99 0.42 -8.42
N ILE A 19 -11.81 -0.71 -7.73
CA ILE A 19 -11.51 -2.00 -8.38
C ILE A 19 -12.64 -2.41 -9.34
N ALA A 20 -13.90 -2.24 -8.94
CA ALA A 20 -15.05 -2.56 -9.79
C ALA A 20 -15.10 -1.73 -11.11
N LYS A 21 -14.48 -0.55 -11.15
CA LYS A 21 -14.39 0.28 -12.38
C LYS A 21 -13.29 -0.20 -13.33
N VAL A 22 -12.24 -0.82 -12.79
CA VAL A 22 -11.04 -1.17 -13.57
C VAL A 22 -10.99 -2.64 -13.95
N THR A 23 -11.78 -3.52 -13.32
CA THR A 23 -11.78 -4.95 -13.67
C THR A 23 -13.10 -5.62 -13.27
N PRO A 24 -13.62 -6.56 -14.09
CA PRO A 24 -14.75 -7.40 -13.68
C PRO A 24 -14.35 -8.45 -12.63
N ASP A 25 -13.06 -8.80 -12.58
CA ASP A 25 -12.50 -9.66 -11.54
C ASP A 25 -12.20 -8.84 -10.28
N LEU A 26 -13.12 -8.88 -9.31
CA LEU A 26 -13.02 -8.15 -8.05
C LEU A 26 -11.97 -8.72 -7.10
N ASP A 27 -11.53 -9.96 -7.32
CA ASP A 27 -10.51 -10.62 -6.51
C ASP A 27 -9.10 -10.38 -7.06
N LYS A 28 -8.97 -9.81 -8.26
CA LYS A 28 -7.68 -9.55 -8.92
C LYS A 28 -6.61 -8.95 -8.01
N PHE A 29 -6.97 -7.97 -7.17
CA PHE A 29 -6.02 -7.29 -6.27
C PHE A 29 -6.23 -7.66 -4.81
N ARG A 30 -6.88 -8.78 -4.51
CA ARG A 30 -7.22 -9.17 -3.15
C ARG A 30 -6.00 -9.76 -2.43
N ASN A 31 -5.80 -9.33 -1.19
CA ASN A 31 -4.82 -9.99 -0.30
C ASN A 31 -5.36 -11.35 0.15
N ASN A 32 -4.48 -12.35 0.18
CA ASN A 32 -4.80 -13.74 0.54
C ASN A 32 -5.31 -13.92 1.98
N ILE A 33 -4.96 -13.01 2.89
CA ILE A 33 -5.37 -13.08 4.30
C ILE A 33 -6.67 -12.32 4.54
N SER A 34 -6.80 -11.08 4.05
CA SER A 34 -8.01 -10.27 4.25
C SER A 34 -8.25 -9.29 3.10
N SER A 35 -9.52 -9.13 2.69
CA SER A 35 -9.93 -8.14 1.68
C SER A 35 -9.74 -6.68 2.11
N GLU A 36 -9.42 -6.46 3.38
CA GLU A 36 -9.13 -5.13 3.94
C GLU A 36 -7.66 -4.74 3.80
N ILE A 37 -6.79 -5.70 3.51
CA ILE A 37 -5.36 -5.48 3.41
C ILE A 37 -4.98 -5.16 1.96
N VAL A 38 -4.26 -4.05 1.80
CA VAL A 38 -3.64 -3.67 0.53
C VAL A 38 -2.17 -3.38 0.77
N ASN A 39 -1.32 -4.30 0.32
CA ASN A 39 0.11 -4.07 0.17
C ASN A 39 0.34 -3.25 -1.10
N VAL A 40 1.15 -2.21 -1.00
CA VAL A 40 1.53 -1.37 -2.14
C VAL A 40 3.04 -1.47 -2.28
N GLU A 41 3.50 -1.90 -3.45
CA GLU A 41 4.91 -1.91 -3.79
C GLU A 41 5.16 -0.96 -4.96
N CYS A 42 6.20 -0.16 -4.81
CA CYS A 42 6.73 0.71 -5.85
C CYS A 42 8.03 0.08 -6.35
N LYS A 43 8.01 -0.48 -7.55
CA LYS A 43 9.19 -1.04 -8.18
C LYS A 43 9.74 -0.02 -9.15
N SER A 44 10.81 0.66 -8.75
CA SER A 44 11.67 1.37 -9.69
C SER A 44 12.79 0.44 -10.10
N SER A 45 12.96 0.28 -11.40
CA SER A 45 13.99 -0.58 -11.97
C SER A 45 14.64 0.25 -13.06
N GLY A 46 15.94 0.52 -12.93
CA GLY A 46 16.68 1.59 -13.61
C GLY A 46 16.57 1.65 -15.15
N TRP A 47 17.69 1.70 -15.86
CA TRP A 47 17.72 2.16 -17.26
C TRP A 47 17.00 1.26 -18.30
N HIS A 48 16.41 0.12 -17.90
CA HIS A 48 15.82 -0.86 -18.83
C HIS A 48 14.43 -1.39 -18.45
N PHE A 49 13.83 -0.91 -17.37
CA PHE A 49 12.51 -1.39 -16.94
C PHE A 49 11.59 -0.21 -16.62
N THR A 50 10.29 -0.39 -16.81
CA THR A 50 9.30 0.64 -16.48
C THR A 50 9.02 0.64 -14.98
N ASP A 51 8.98 1.82 -14.37
CA ASP A 51 8.47 2.00 -13.01
C ASP A 51 7.07 1.38 -12.92
N ALA A 52 6.84 0.52 -11.93
CA ALA A 52 5.59 -0.22 -11.77
C ALA A 52 5.05 -0.16 -10.35
N LEU A 53 3.73 -0.06 -10.24
CA LEU A 53 2.98 -0.16 -8.98
C LEU A 53 2.38 -1.55 -8.89
N TYR A 54 2.56 -2.22 -7.75
CA TYR A 54 1.92 -3.50 -7.47
C TYR A 54 0.97 -3.37 -6.29
N LEU A 55 -0.20 -4.00 -6.40
CA LEU A 55 -1.14 -4.17 -5.30
C LEU A 55 -1.25 -5.65 -4.94
N ASN A 56 -0.88 -6.01 -3.71
CA ASN A 56 -0.89 -7.40 -3.24
C ASN A 56 -0.15 -8.38 -4.18
N GLY A 57 0.92 -7.90 -4.84
CA GLY A 57 1.73 -8.68 -5.79
C GLY A 57 1.29 -8.59 -7.25
N GLU A 58 0.15 -7.95 -7.53
CA GLU A 58 -0.40 -7.83 -8.87
C GLU A 58 -0.09 -6.47 -9.49
N GLU A 59 0.47 -6.49 -10.70
CA GLU A 59 0.91 -5.27 -11.39
C GLU A 59 -0.28 -4.42 -11.84
N VAL A 60 -0.25 -3.14 -11.47
CA VAL A 60 -1.17 -2.12 -11.96
C VAL A 60 -0.51 -1.38 -13.11
N LYS A 61 -0.76 -1.85 -14.33
CA LYS A 61 -0.27 -1.21 -15.56
C LYS A 61 -0.81 0.21 -15.71
N VAL A 62 0.05 1.14 -16.07
CA VAL A 62 -0.33 2.54 -16.34
C VAL A 62 -1.19 2.61 -17.60
N SER A 63 -2.42 3.11 -17.47
CA SER A 63 -3.39 3.28 -18.55
C SER A 63 -4.60 4.08 -18.06
N ASP A 64 -5.36 4.70 -18.97
CA ASP A 64 -6.63 5.38 -18.67
C ASP A 64 -7.56 4.54 -17.80
N LYS A 65 -7.67 3.26 -18.14
CA LYS A 65 -8.48 2.28 -17.41
C LYS A 65 -8.06 2.15 -15.94
N ASN A 66 -6.77 2.21 -15.64
CA ASN A 66 -6.24 2.01 -14.29
C ASN A 66 -5.97 3.32 -13.53
N LEU A 67 -6.12 4.50 -14.15
CA LEU A 67 -6.00 5.81 -13.49
C LEU A 67 -6.79 5.93 -12.17
N PRO A 68 -8.00 5.35 -12.04
CA PRO A 68 -8.73 5.38 -10.77
C PRO A 68 -7.95 4.73 -9.61
N ILE A 69 -7.18 3.66 -9.87
CA ILE A 69 -6.34 3.02 -8.84
C ILE A 69 -5.23 3.98 -8.40
N PHE A 70 -4.46 4.53 -9.36
CA PHE A 70 -3.38 5.47 -9.05
C PHE A 70 -3.87 6.67 -8.25
N THR A 71 -5.02 7.23 -8.67
CA THR A 71 -5.66 8.37 -7.98
C THR A 71 -6.05 8.01 -6.55
N TYR A 72 -6.65 6.84 -6.35
CA TYR A 72 -7.06 6.39 -5.02
C TYR A 72 -5.85 6.18 -4.09
N ILE A 73 -4.81 5.46 -4.55
CA ILE A 73 -3.61 5.22 -3.74
C ILE A 73 -2.90 6.53 -3.43
N ALA A 74 -2.76 7.44 -4.41
CA ALA A 74 -2.19 8.77 -4.17
C ALA A 74 -3.01 9.57 -3.13
N LYS A 75 -4.34 9.49 -3.18
CA LYS A 75 -5.20 10.17 -2.20
C LYS A 75 -4.97 9.62 -0.78
N VAL A 76 -4.95 8.30 -0.62
CA VAL A 76 -4.75 7.64 0.69
C VAL A 76 -3.36 7.94 1.24
N THR A 77 -2.32 7.83 0.42
CA THR A 77 -0.94 8.09 0.89
C THR A 77 -0.70 9.57 1.21
N LYS A 78 -1.33 10.49 0.48
CA LYS A 78 -1.32 11.93 0.81
C LYS A 78 -2.01 12.19 2.16
N LYS A 79 -3.16 11.55 2.42
CA LYS A 79 -3.87 11.62 3.72
C LYS A 79 -2.97 11.14 4.85
N ILE A 80 -2.31 9.99 4.70
CA ILE A 80 -1.40 9.42 5.71
C ILE A 80 -0.21 10.36 5.97
N THR A 81 0.40 10.89 4.91
CA THR A 81 1.56 11.80 5.02
C THR A 81 1.22 13.06 5.82
N GLY A 82 0.04 13.64 5.58
CA GLY A 82 -0.43 14.85 6.26
C GLY A 82 -1.15 14.62 7.59
N MET A 83 -1.27 13.37 8.06
CA MET A 83 -2.05 13.05 9.25
C MET A 83 -1.34 13.52 10.54
N PRO A 84 -2.03 14.20 11.47
CA PRO A 84 -1.47 14.57 12.77
C PRO A 84 -1.10 13.33 13.60
N ASP A 85 -0.04 13.40 14.40
CA ASP A 85 0.44 12.23 15.18
C ASP A 85 -0.60 11.70 16.17
N LYS A 86 -1.46 12.57 16.71
CA LYS A 86 -2.57 12.20 17.60
C LYS A 86 -3.68 11.41 16.89
N SER A 87 -3.72 11.46 15.57
CA SER A 87 -4.71 10.77 14.73
C SER A 87 -4.21 9.44 14.18
N PHE A 88 -2.93 9.13 14.37
CA PHE A 88 -2.37 7.83 14.02
C PHE A 88 -2.80 6.78 15.03
N VAL A 89 -3.59 5.82 14.56
CA VAL A 89 -4.00 4.64 15.31
C VAL A 89 -3.31 3.43 14.70
N VAL A 90 -2.57 2.68 15.53
CA VAL A 90 -2.06 1.36 15.15
C VAL A 90 -3.12 0.34 15.54
N ASN A 91 -3.53 -0.49 14.58
CA ASN A 91 -4.37 -1.64 14.87
C ASN A 91 -3.47 -2.73 15.50
N GLU A 92 -3.51 -2.85 16.82
CA GLU A 92 -2.68 -3.80 17.56
C GLU A 92 -3.02 -5.26 17.20
N ASP A 93 -4.30 -5.60 16.95
CA ASP A 93 -4.68 -6.95 16.52
C ASP A 93 -4.05 -7.31 15.17
N TYR A 94 -4.06 -6.38 14.22
CA TYR A 94 -3.37 -6.56 12.95
C TYR A 94 -1.87 -6.75 13.18
N LYS A 95 -1.24 -5.87 13.97
CA LYS A 95 0.19 -5.89 14.21
C LYS A 95 0.66 -7.18 14.89
N ASP A 96 -0.07 -7.64 15.90
CA ASP A 96 0.36 -8.75 16.75
C ASP A 96 0.02 -10.12 16.15
N PHE A 97 -1.07 -10.23 15.39
CA PHE A 97 -1.57 -11.52 14.91
C PHE A 97 -1.54 -11.71 13.39
N ILE A 98 -1.64 -10.62 12.59
CA ILE A 98 -1.85 -10.71 11.14
C ILE A 98 -0.63 -10.24 10.34
N ALA A 99 0.12 -9.27 10.85
CA ALA A 99 1.20 -8.61 10.11
C ALA A 99 2.32 -9.57 9.68
N ASN A 100 2.61 -10.62 10.47
CA ASN A 100 3.67 -11.58 10.14
C ASN A 100 3.44 -12.28 8.79
N GLU A 101 2.19 -12.48 8.40
CA GLU A 101 1.81 -13.22 7.18
C GLU A 101 1.32 -12.31 6.06
N SER A 102 1.12 -11.01 6.34
CA SER A 102 0.42 -10.11 5.42
C SER A 102 1.12 -8.77 5.18
N LEU A 103 2.15 -8.40 5.95
CA LEU A 103 2.82 -7.11 5.77
C LEU A 103 3.59 -7.04 4.44
N VAL A 104 4.17 -8.17 4.03
CA VAL A 104 4.77 -8.39 2.72
C VAL A 104 4.00 -9.55 2.07
N TYR A 105 3.44 -9.30 0.89
CA TYR A 105 2.63 -10.31 0.21
C TYR A 105 3.49 -11.53 -0.16
N GLY A 106 2.95 -12.74 0.06
CA GLY A 106 3.64 -14.00 -0.24
C GLY A 106 4.81 -14.34 0.69
N VAL A 107 5.07 -13.54 1.74
CA VAL A 107 6.20 -13.75 2.65
C VAL A 107 5.72 -13.78 4.09
N ARG A 108 6.04 -14.86 4.80
CA ARG A 108 5.99 -14.87 6.26
C ARG A 108 7.27 -14.24 6.79
N LEU A 109 7.16 -13.06 7.38
CA LEU A 109 8.32 -12.25 7.77
C LEU A 109 9.28 -13.01 8.69
N THR A 110 8.77 -13.78 9.65
CA THR A 110 9.62 -14.57 10.55
C THR A 110 10.52 -15.58 9.85
N ASP A 111 10.17 -16.01 8.64
CA ASP A 111 10.91 -17.01 7.88
C ASP A 111 12.06 -16.35 7.10
N SER A 112 11.96 -15.05 6.81
CA SER A 112 12.98 -14.25 6.12
C SER A 112 13.90 -13.47 7.06
N ILE A 113 13.56 -13.38 8.36
CA ILE A 113 14.35 -12.63 9.35
C ILE A 113 15.32 -13.59 10.06
N PRO A 114 16.65 -13.35 10.01
CA PRO A 114 17.63 -14.15 10.75
C PRO A 114 17.33 -14.19 12.25
N GLN A 115 17.62 -15.32 12.91
CA GLN A 115 17.38 -15.47 14.36
C GLN A 115 18.15 -14.45 15.22
N SER A 116 19.23 -13.88 14.71
CA SER A 116 20.02 -12.84 15.37
C SER A 116 19.33 -11.47 15.40
N VAL A 117 18.27 -11.26 14.62
CA VAL A 117 17.52 -10.00 14.59
C VAL A 117 16.34 -10.09 15.55
N SER A 118 16.21 -9.10 16.44
CA SER A 118 15.01 -8.96 17.27
C SER A 118 13.79 -8.71 16.39
N ARG A 119 13.01 -9.77 16.16
CA ARG A 119 11.78 -9.74 15.37
C ARG A 119 10.82 -8.68 15.90
N LEU A 120 10.63 -8.62 17.22
CA LEU A 120 9.77 -7.62 17.86
C LEU A 120 10.20 -6.18 17.50
N ASN A 121 11.50 -5.88 17.53
CA ASN A 121 12.00 -4.55 17.18
C ASN A 121 11.81 -4.23 15.70
N LEU A 122 12.09 -5.18 14.81
CA LEU A 122 11.90 -4.98 13.37
C LEU A 122 10.41 -4.78 13.03
N PHE A 123 9.53 -5.59 13.62
CA PHE A 123 8.09 -5.46 13.44
C PHE A 123 7.59 -4.09 13.89
N ASN A 124 8.00 -3.65 15.08
CA ASN A 124 7.61 -2.34 15.61
C ASN A 124 8.02 -1.18 14.68
N GLN A 125 9.15 -1.28 13.98
CA GLN A 125 9.59 -0.24 13.05
C GLN A 125 8.61 -0.02 11.89
N PHE A 126 7.93 -1.06 11.40
CA PHE A 126 6.93 -0.91 10.33
C PHE A 126 5.69 -0.12 10.75
N PHE A 127 5.44 0.00 12.06
CA PHE A 127 4.30 0.71 12.63
C PHE A 127 4.68 2.03 13.30
N GLN A 128 5.98 2.40 13.28
CA GLN A 128 6.43 3.71 13.75
C GLN A 128 5.90 4.81 12.84
N LYS A 129 5.29 5.84 13.44
CA LYS A 129 4.57 6.90 12.72
C LYS A 129 5.43 7.59 11.65
N ASP A 130 6.67 7.94 12.00
CA ASP A 130 7.59 8.60 11.07
C ASP A 130 7.92 7.70 9.87
N ASN A 131 8.14 6.40 10.10
CA ASN A 131 8.39 5.44 9.03
C ASN A 131 7.16 5.29 8.14
N VAL A 132 5.96 5.17 8.73
CA VAL A 132 4.70 5.07 7.98
C VAL A 132 4.47 6.32 7.12
N LYS A 133 4.67 7.52 7.68
CA LYS A 133 4.55 8.79 6.94
C LYS A 133 5.56 8.88 5.80
N ASN A 134 6.83 8.52 6.06
CA ASN A 134 7.89 8.55 5.07
C ASN A 134 7.62 7.56 3.93
N SER A 135 7.19 6.34 4.24
CA SER A 135 6.80 5.34 3.23
C SER A 135 5.58 5.81 2.42
N ALA A 136 4.57 6.39 3.07
CA ALA A 136 3.42 6.95 2.36
C ALA A 136 3.83 8.08 1.41
N LYS A 137 4.71 8.98 1.85
CA LYS A 137 5.28 10.05 1.01
C LYS A 137 6.02 9.46 -0.19
N GLN A 138 6.88 8.47 0.02
CA GLN A 138 7.62 7.81 -1.06
C GLN A 138 6.69 7.18 -2.11
N ILE A 139 5.65 6.47 -1.68
CA ILE A 139 4.64 5.91 -2.59
C ILE A 139 3.92 7.03 -3.34
N ASN A 140 3.57 8.13 -2.66
CA ASN A 140 2.89 9.26 -3.28
C ASN A 140 3.75 9.91 -4.37
N ASP A 141 5.00 10.22 -4.06
CA ASP A 141 5.98 10.82 -4.97
C ASP A 141 6.24 9.89 -6.17
N PHE A 142 6.33 8.57 -5.93
CA PHE A 142 6.47 7.57 -6.99
C PHE A 142 5.28 7.57 -7.95
N ILE A 143 4.05 7.59 -7.43
CA ILE A 143 2.84 7.68 -8.26
C ILE A 143 2.82 8.98 -9.06
N GLN A 144 3.16 10.12 -8.44
CA GLN A 144 3.24 11.39 -9.16
C GLN A 144 4.24 11.31 -10.32
N ASN A 145 5.41 10.71 -10.11
CA ASN A 145 6.40 10.54 -11.16
C ASN A 145 5.89 9.65 -12.32
N ILE A 146 5.20 8.56 -12.01
CA ILE A 146 4.58 7.70 -13.04
C ILE A 146 3.52 8.49 -13.82
N MET A 147 2.66 9.24 -13.13
CA MET A 147 1.58 10.01 -13.77
C MET A 147 2.13 11.16 -14.63
N ASN A 148 3.15 11.88 -14.15
CA ASN A 148 3.82 12.94 -14.91
C ASN A 148 4.40 12.41 -16.22
N LYS A 149 5.07 11.24 -16.18
CA LYS A 149 5.55 10.56 -17.39
C LYS A 149 4.41 10.14 -18.32
N TYR A 150 3.31 9.64 -17.77
CA TYR A 150 2.15 9.19 -18.56
C TYR A 150 1.43 10.33 -19.27
N PHE A 151 1.29 11.49 -18.62
CA PHE A 151 0.63 12.67 -19.18
C PHE A 151 1.58 13.63 -19.90
N GLU A 152 2.87 13.27 -20.03
CA GLU A 152 3.91 14.11 -20.64
C GLU A 152 4.06 15.49 -19.98
N VAL A 153 3.78 15.57 -18.67
CA VAL A 153 3.93 16.79 -17.86
C VAL A 153 5.29 16.72 -17.16
N VAL A 154 6.28 17.45 -17.70
CA VAL A 154 7.64 17.56 -17.15
C VAL A 154 7.77 18.80 -16.27
#